data_AF-A0A350DG17-F1
#
_entry.id   AF-A0A350DG17-F1
#
_cell.length_a   1.000
_cell.length_b   1.000
_cell.length_c   1.000
_cell.angle_alpha   90.00
_cell.angle_beta   90.00
_cell.angle_gamma   90.00
#
_symmetry.space_group_name_H-M   'P 1'
#
loop_
_entity.id
_entity.type
_entity.pdbx_description
1 polymer ?
#
loop_
_entity_poly.entity_id
_entity_poly.type
_entity_poly.pdbx_seq_one_letter_code
_entity_poly.pdbx_strand_id
1 'polypeptide(L)'
;PSDQQEAIKGDVEALYQTRPAMAMVNSHKGITNLHVPSDVIIDASMPAMIRDSGKMWNANDELQDAKAVIPDRCYATIYQAVIEDCKQHGAFDPTTMGSVPNVGLMAQKAEEYGSHDKTFQMPADGTVVVTDDSGQTVFSHTVEAGDIWRMCQTKDAPIQDWVKLAVTRARDSGAPALFWLDANRAHDAQLIKKVETYLKDHDTAGLDIRILAPVDA
;
A
#
# COMPACT_ATOMS: atom_id res chain seq x y z
N PRO A 1 31.50 -7.23 26.25
CA PRO A 1 32.09 -6.43 27.36
C PRO A 1 31.33 -5.12 27.52
N SER A 2 31.27 -4.53 28.73
CA SER A 2 30.60 -3.24 28.98
C SER A 2 31.12 -2.14 28.07
N ASP A 3 32.44 -2.04 27.96
CA ASP A 3 33.13 -0.95 27.25
C ASP A 3 32.79 -0.96 25.76
N GLN A 4 32.64 -2.15 25.17
CA GLN A 4 32.22 -2.29 23.77
C GLN A 4 30.74 -1.93 23.58
N GLN A 5 29.86 -2.28 24.53
CA GLN A 5 28.45 -1.89 24.47
C GLN A 5 28.29 -0.38 24.61
N GLU A 6 29.04 0.24 25.52
CA GLU A 6 29.05 1.69 25.72
C GLU A 6 29.56 2.43 24.49
N ALA A 7 30.65 1.95 23.87
CA ALA A 7 31.15 2.51 22.62
C ALA A 7 30.09 2.47 21.50
N ILE A 8 29.44 1.32 21.28
CA ILE A 8 28.39 1.18 20.26
C ILE A 8 27.20 2.11 20.56
N LYS A 9 26.76 2.20 21.82
CA LYS A 9 25.69 3.11 22.22
C LYS A 9 26.07 4.58 21.98
N GLY A 10 27.30 4.96 22.29
CA GLY A 10 27.84 6.29 22.02
C GLY A 10 27.84 6.62 20.53
N ASP A 11 28.25 5.67 19.69
CA ASP A 11 28.24 5.83 18.23
C ASP A 11 26.81 6.00 17.69
N VAL A 12 25.83 5.24 18.19
CA VAL A 12 24.42 5.39 17.83
C VAL A 12 23.85 6.74 18.29
N GLU A 13 24.18 7.18 19.51
CA GLU A 13 23.75 8.49 20.02
C GLU A 13 24.30 9.64 19.17
N ALA A 14 25.55 9.54 18.73
CA ALA A 14 26.16 10.52 17.83
C ALA A 14 25.42 10.60 16.47
N LEU A 15 24.84 9.50 15.99
CA LEU A 15 24.02 9.52 14.77
C LEU A 15 22.73 10.33 14.93
N TYR A 16 22.08 10.30 16.09
CA TYR A 16 20.87 11.12 16.32
C TYR A 16 21.14 12.63 16.24
N GLN A 17 22.36 13.07 16.53
CA GLN A 17 22.77 14.48 16.43
C GLN A 17 23.06 14.94 15.00
N THR A 18 23.29 14.01 14.07
CA THR A 18 23.70 14.30 12.68
C THR A 18 22.68 13.88 11.62
N ARG A 19 21.70 13.06 12.00
CA ARG A 19 20.61 12.59 11.16
C ARG A 19 19.31 13.35 11.47
N PRO A 20 18.32 13.37 10.55
CA PRO A 20 17.03 13.98 10.85
C PRO A 20 16.36 13.30 12.05
N ALA A 21 15.55 14.06 12.76
CA ALA A 21 14.70 13.53 13.83
C ALA A 21 13.81 12.40 13.30
N MET A 22 13.56 11.41 14.17
CA MET A 22 12.81 10.22 13.86
C MET A 22 11.49 10.21 14.63
N ALA A 23 10.43 9.70 14.00
CA ALA A 23 9.17 9.46 14.69
C ALA A 23 9.35 8.44 15.83
N MET A 24 8.65 8.67 16.93
CA MET A 24 8.70 7.84 18.13
C MET A 24 7.46 6.97 18.25
N VAL A 25 7.66 5.70 18.58
CA VAL A 25 6.61 4.79 19.06
C VAL A 25 6.34 5.06 20.55
N ASN A 26 7.42 5.31 21.31
CA ASN A 26 7.34 5.71 22.71
C ASN A 26 8.52 6.63 23.05
N SER A 27 8.27 7.94 23.07
CA SER A 27 9.23 9.01 23.39
C SER A 27 9.88 8.80 24.76
N HIS A 28 9.10 8.54 25.81
CA HIS A 28 9.58 8.35 27.19
C HIS A 28 10.51 7.14 27.39
N LYS A 29 10.42 6.15 26.50
CA LYS A 29 11.28 4.96 26.52
C LYS A 29 12.37 4.97 25.44
N GLY A 30 12.46 6.04 24.65
CA GLY A 30 13.39 6.14 23.52
C GLY A 30 13.09 5.15 22.38
N ILE A 31 11.87 4.61 22.28
CA ILE A 31 11.50 3.65 21.23
C ILE A 31 11.12 4.43 19.97
N THR A 32 11.96 4.31 18.95
CA THR A 32 11.82 4.98 17.64
C THR A 32 11.09 4.09 16.63
N ASN A 33 10.68 4.67 15.51
CA ASN A 33 10.10 3.99 14.34
C ASN A 33 10.98 2.85 13.77
N LEU A 34 12.30 2.84 14.05
CA LEU A 34 13.21 1.81 13.55
C LEU A 34 13.58 0.74 14.61
N HIS A 35 12.96 0.76 15.79
CA HIS A 35 13.24 -0.23 16.83
C HIS A 35 12.69 -1.62 16.49
N VAL A 36 11.42 -1.71 16.09
CA VAL A 36 10.76 -2.99 15.80
C VAL A 36 9.93 -2.87 14.51
N PRO A 37 10.12 -3.75 13.50
CA PRO A 37 9.43 -3.64 12.21
C PRO A 37 7.90 -3.70 12.27
N SER A 38 7.33 -4.31 13.31
CA SER A 38 5.89 -4.49 13.48
C SER A 38 5.21 -3.38 14.29
N ASP A 39 5.96 -2.41 14.83
CA ASP A 39 5.38 -1.36 15.69
C ASP A 39 4.60 -0.32 14.87
N VAL A 40 5.08 0.00 13.66
CA VAL A 40 4.47 1.01 12.78
C VAL A 40 3.99 0.33 11.50
N ILE A 41 2.70 -0.03 11.49
CA ILE A 41 2.05 -0.72 10.38
C ILE A 41 1.28 0.31 9.55
N ILE A 42 1.58 0.38 8.25
CA ILE A 42 1.17 1.46 7.34
C ILE A 42 -0.35 1.72 7.29
N ASP A 43 -1.16 0.66 7.35
CA ASP A 43 -2.62 0.74 7.28
C ASP A 43 -3.26 1.37 8.51
N ALA A 44 -2.59 1.28 9.66
CA ALA A 44 -2.99 1.95 10.90
C ALA A 44 -2.28 3.29 11.10
N SER A 45 -0.99 3.36 10.79
CA SER A 45 -0.14 4.51 11.12
C SER A 45 -0.40 5.72 10.21
N MET A 46 -0.64 5.50 8.91
CA MET A 46 -0.91 6.61 7.98
C MET A 46 -2.22 7.32 8.28
N PRO A 47 -3.37 6.63 8.51
CA PRO A 47 -4.60 7.31 8.94
C PRO A 47 -4.45 8.04 10.27
N ALA A 48 -3.71 7.48 11.23
CA ALA A 48 -3.46 8.13 12.52
C ALA A 48 -2.67 9.43 12.33
N MET A 49 -1.59 9.40 11.55
CA MET A 49 -0.77 10.58 11.22
C MET A 49 -1.57 11.66 10.50
N ILE A 50 -2.39 11.29 9.51
CA ILE A 50 -3.26 12.23 8.78
C ILE A 50 -4.28 12.89 9.73
N ARG A 51 -4.94 12.08 10.57
CA ARG A 51 -5.93 12.56 11.54
C ARG A 51 -5.31 13.55 12.53
N ASP A 52 -4.11 13.28 13.01
CA ASP A 52 -3.38 14.14 13.96
C ASP A 52 -2.65 15.29 13.25
N SER A 53 -3.34 15.94 12.31
CA SER A 53 -2.86 17.11 11.56
C SER A 53 -1.62 16.86 10.69
N GLY A 54 -1.43 15.63 10.20
CA GLY A 54 -0.25 15.25 9.41
C GLY A 54 1.03 15.18 10.24
N LYS A 55 0.94 14.86 11.52
CA LYS A 55 2.07 14.87 12.47
C LYS A 55 2.33 13.51 13.10
N MET A 56 3.55 13.31 13.57
CA MET A 56 3.95 12.17 14.40
C MET A 56 4.70 12.66 15.64
N TRP A 57 4.77 11.83 16.67
CA TRP A 57 5.47 12.14 17.92
C TRP A 57 6.98 12.19 17.72
N ASN A 58 7.62 13.26 18.20
CA ASN A 58 9.08 13.42 18.22
C ASN A 58 9.69 12.97 19.57
N ALA A 59 11.01 13.10 19.70
CA ALA A 59 11.75 12.72 20.91
C ALA A 59 11.37 13.53 22.17
N ASN A 60 10.77 14.72 21.99
CA ASN A 60 10.35 15.61 23.08
C ASN A 60 8.89 15.37 23.52
N ASP A 61 8.25 14.31 23.02
CA ASP A 61 6.83 14.03 23.28
C ASP A 61 5.89 15.10 22.72
N GLU A 62 6.22 15.63 21.54
CA GLU A 62 5.44 16.65 20.84
C GLU A 62 5.09 16.18 19.42
N LEU A 63 3.93 16.59 18.92
CA LEU A 63 3.54 16.36 17.53
C LEU A 63 4.35 17.26 16.58
N GLN A 64 4.98 16.65 15.59
CA GLN A 64 5.81 17.33 14.59
C GLN A 64 5.44 16.86 13.18
N ASP A 65 5.53 17.76 12.19
CA ASP A 65 5.36 17.41 10.78
C ASP A 65 6.36 16.32 10.39
N ALA A 66 5.89 15.31 9.67
CA ALA A 66 6.69 14.15 9.32
C ALA A 66 6.79 13.96 7.80
N LYS A 67 7.95 13.50 7.35
CA LYS A 67 8.10 12.88 6.02
C LYS A 67 7.78 11.39 6.18
N ALA A 68 6.55 10.99 5.84
CA ALA A 68 6.17 9.58 5.79
C ALA A 68 6.82 8.91 4.57
N VAL A 69 7.79 8.03 4.82
CA VAL A 69 8.51 7.32 3.76
C VAL A 69 7.79 6.01 3.45
N ILE A 70 7.13 5.95 2.30
CA ILE A 70 6.55 4.73 1.74
C ILE A 70 7.34 4.42 0.46
N PRO A 71 8.26 3.44 0.48
CA PRO A 71 9.22 3.26 -0.63
C PRO A 71 8.57 2.88 -1.95
N ASP A 72 7.54 2.03 -1.93
CA ASP A 72 6.88 1.55 -3.15
C ASP A 72 5.74 2.49 -3.58
N ARG A 73 5.69 2.76 -4.89
CA ARG A 73 4.75 3.71 -5.49
C ARG A 73 3.33 3.19 -5.68
N CYS A 74 3.08 1.87 -5.55
CA CYS A 74 1.78 1.29 -5.91
C CYS A 74 0.64 1.87 -5.06
N TYR A 75 0.92 2.13 -3.78
CA TYR A 75 -0.09 2.63 -2.84
C TYR A 75 0.35 3.89 -2.08
N ALA A 76 1.60 4.36 -2.22
CA ALA A 76 2.05 5.57 -1.54
C ALA A 76 1.27 6.83 -1.97
N THR A 77 0.88 6.89 -3.24
CA THR A 77 0.32 8.09 -3.86
C THR A 77 -1.09 8.44 -3.37
N ILE A 78 -1.88 7.44 -2.94
CA ILE A 78 -3.22 7.70 -2.39
C ILE A 78 -3.15 8.48 -1.07
N TYR A 79 -2.18 8.15 -0.21
CA TYR A 79 -1.97 8.89 1.03
C TYR A 79 -1.51 10.32 0.76
N GLN A 80 -0.67 10.51 -0.25
CA GLN A 80 -0.25 11.84 -0.67
C GLN A 80 -1.44 12.69 -1.16
N ALA A 81 -2.37 12.09 -1.92
CA ALA A 81 -3.59 12.78 -2.35
C ALA A 81 -4.44 13.23 -1.15
N VAL A 82 -4.67 12.35 -0.16
CA VAL A 82 -5.41 12.69 1.07
C VAL A 82 -4.70 13.78 1.88
N ILE A 83 -3.36 13.74 1.97
CA ILE A 83 -2.59 14.78 2.67
C ILE A 83 -2.76 16.14 1.97
N GLU A 84 -2.69 16.20 0.64
CA GLU A 84 -2.87 17.46 -0.09
C GLU A 84 -4.32 17.97 -0.02
N ASP A 85 -5.31 17.08 -0.06
CA ASP A 85 -6.72 17.43 0.16
C ASP A 85 -6.93 18.08 1.53
N CYS A 86 -6.42 17.47 2.61
CA CYS A 86 -6.50 18.02 3.96
C CYS A 86 -5.75 19.36 4.11
N LYS A 87 -4.63 19.57 3.40
CA LYS A 87 -3.94 20.87 3.38
C LYS A 87 -4.75 21.95 2.68
N GLN A 88 -5.46 21.59 1.60
CA GLN A 88 -6.26 22.51 0.80
C GLN A 88 -7.61 22.84 1.44
N HIS A 89 -8.24 21.85 2.06
CA HIS A 89 -9.63 21.92 2.51
C HIS A 89 -9.82 21.86 4.02
N GLY A 90 -8.75 21.61 4.78
CA GLY A 90 -8.80 21.39 6.22
C GLY A 90 -9.12 19.94 6.57
N ALA A 91 -9.24 19.66 7.87
CA ALA A 91 -9.60 18.33 8.34
C ALA A 91 -11.03 17.95 7.93
N PHE A 92 -11.27 16.65 7.71
CA PHE A 92 -12.62 16.12 7.51
C PHE A 92 -13.55 16.50 8.67
N ASP A 93 -14.79 16.84 8.35
CA ASP A 93 -15.87 17.06 9.33
C ASP A 93 -16.72 15.80 9.46
N PRO A 94 -16.61 15.04 10.57
CA PRO A 94 -17.37 13.80 10.75
C PRO A 94 -18.88 13.99 10.83
N THR A 95 -19.37 15.23 11.07
CA THR A 95 -20.81 15.51 11.19
C THR A 95 -21.49 15.65 9.83
N THR A 96 -20.71 15.88 8.77
CA THR A 96 -21.22 16.16 7.42
C THR A 96 -20.59 15.29 6.33
N MET A 97 -19.45 14.63 6.60
CA MET A 97 -18.77 13.80 5.59
C MET A 97 -19.65 12.65 5.09
N GLY A 98 -19.44 12.27 3.83
CA GLY A 98 -20.02 11.06 3.25
C GLY A 98 -19.38 9.79 3.81
N SER A 99 -19.58 8.67 3.10
CA SER A 99 -18.98 7.38 3.44
C SER A 99 -18.42 6.72 2.19
N VAL A 100 -17.29 6.02 2.36
CA VAL A 100 -16.62 5.26 1.30
C VAL A 100 -16.54 3.80 1.73
N PRO A 101 -17.53 2.95 1.39
CA PRO A 101 -17.45 1.52 1.63
C PRO A 101 -16.46 0.85 0.67
N ASN A 102 -15.94 -0.32 1.04
CA ASN A 102 -14.99 -1.08 0.21
C ASN A 102 -15.53 -2.46 -0.18
N VAL A 103 -15.30 -2.84 -1.44
CA VAL A 103 -15.49 -4.21 -1.95
C VAL A 103 -14.12 -4.73 -2.41
N GLY A 104 -13.46 -5.50 -1.55
CA GLY A 104 -12.07 -5.93 -1.75
C GLY A 104 -11.92 -7.28 -2.46
N LEU A 105 -10.99 -7.36 -3.41
CA LEU A 105 -10.56 -8.60 -4.03
C LEU A 105 -9.53 -9.31 -3.12
N MET A 106 -9.94 -10.36 -2.43
CA MET A 106 -9.05 -11.07 -1.47
C MET A 106 -9.14 -12.59 -1.52
N ALA A 107 -10.14 -13.14 -2.19
CA ALA A 107 -10.38 -14.59 -2.20
C ALA A 107 -9.19 -15.36 -2.77
N GLN A 108 -8.90 -16.51 -2.16
CA GLN A 108 -7.82 -17.42 -2.57
C GLN A 108 -6.40 -16.80 -2.54
N LYS A 109 -6.15 -15.90 -1.56
CA LYS A 109 -4.88 -15.18 -1.38
C LYS A 109 -4.51 -14.39 -2.64
N ALA A 110 -5.45 -13.57 -3.10
CA ALA A 110 -5.26 -12.73 -4.28
C ALA A 110 -4.05 -11.80 -4.11
N GLU A 111 -3.36 -11.54 -5.23
CA GLU A 111 -2.33 -10.51 -5.34
C GLU A 111 -1.15 -10.72 -4.37
N GLU A 112 -0.73 -9.67 -3.65
CA GLU A 112 0.38 -9.67 -2.71
C GLU A 112 0.20 -10.68 -1.56
N TYR A 113 -1.02 -10.93 -1.08
CA TYR A 113 -1.28 -11.85 0.03
C TYR A 113 -0.89 -13.30 -0.29
N GLY A 114 -0.79 -13.63 -1.57
CA GLY A 114 -0.36 -14.93 -2.06
C GLY A 114 1.12 -14.99 -2.44
N SER A 115 1.91 -13.93 -2.25
CA SER A 115 3.25 -13.80 -2.84
C SER A 115 4.40 -14.28 -1.94
N HIS A 116 4.14 -14.61 -0.68
CA HIS A 116 5.19 -14.85 0.32
C HIS A 116 6.17 -15.98 -0.06
N ASP A 117 5.65 -17.10 -0.56
CA ASP A 117 6.44 -18.25 -1.05
C ASP A 117 7.10 -18.01 -2.43
N LYS A 118 6.86 -16.85 -3.02
CA LYS A 118 7.37 -16.40 -4.32
C LYS A 118 8.11 -15.08 -4.22
N THR A 119 8.61 -14.74 -3.03
CA THR A 119 9.40 -13.54 -2.78
C THR A 119 10.80 -13.96 -2.36
N PHE A 120 11.80 -13.42 -3.04
CA PHE A 120 13.19 -13.84 -2.89
C PHE A 120 14.10 -12.61 -2.88
N GLN A 121 15.09 -12.62 -1.98
CA GLN A 121 16.22 -11.71 -2.08
C GLN A 121 17.26 -12.31 -3.02
N MET A 122 17.67 -11.55 -4.02
CA MET A 122 18.58 -12.03 -5.07
C MET A 122 20.00 -12.21 -4.53
N PRO A 123 20.64 -13.37 -4.70
CA PRO A 123 21.98 -13.62 -4.16
C PRO A 123 23.10 -13.04 -5.03
N ALA A 124 22.82 -12.73 -6.30
CA ALA A 124 23.78 -12.25 -7.28
C ALA A 124 23.04 -11.53 -8.43
N ASP A 125 23.80 -10.76 -9.21
CA ASP A 125 23.29 -10.13 -10.43
C ASP A 125 22.91 -11.19 -11.47
N GLY A 126 21.87 -10.89 -12.27
CA GLY A 126 21.44 -11.80 -13.32
C GLY A 126 20.07 -11.47 -13.88
N THR A 127 19.31 -12.52 -14.20
CA THR A 127 17.97 -12.39 -14.75
C THR A 127 17.06 -13.46 -14.15
N VAL A 128 15.94 -13.03 -13.58
CA VAL A 128 14.85 -13.93 -13.18
C VAL A 128 13.98 -14.18 -14.41
N VAL A 129 13.76 -15.45 -14.77
CA VAL A 129 12.94 -15.86 -15.91
C VAL A 129 11.82 -16.76 -15.41
N VAL A 130 10.58 -16.41 -15.76
CA VAL A 130 9.39 -17.24 -15.51
C VAL A 130 9.01 -17.93 -16.81
N THR A 131 8.91 -19.26 -16.77
CA THR A 131 8.55 -20.11 -17.92
C THR A 131 7.26 -20.89 -17.64
N ASP A 132 6.57 -21.28 -18.71
CA ASP A 132 5.48 -22.25 -18.64
C ASP A 132 5.98 -23.70 -18.68
N ASP A 133 5.06 -24.66 -18.68
CA ASP A 133 5.36 -26.10 -18.72
C ASP A 133 5.97 -26.58 -20.05
N SER A 134 5.82 -25.80 -21.13
CA SER A 134 6.48 -26.03 -22.41
C SER A 134 7.92 -25.49 -22.46
N GLY A 135 8.33 -24.73 -21.43
CA GLY A 135 9.61 -24.03 -21.36
C GLY A 135 9.60 -22.69 -22.09
N GLN A 136 8.44 -22.20 -22.52
CA GLN A 136 8.31 -20.87 -23.12
C GLN A 136 8.40 -19.80 -22.02
N THR A 137 9.22 -18.78 -22.24
CA THR A 137 9.31 -17.62 -21.34
C THR A 137 8.00 -16.84 -21.36
N VAL A 138 7.40 -16.67 -20.17
CA VAL A 138 6.24 -15.81 -19.95
C VAL A 138 6.70 -14.37 -19.74
N PHE A 139 7.70 -14.15 -18.87
CA PHE A 139 8.34 -12.86 -18.64
C PHE A 139 9.69 -13.00 -17.93
N SER A 140 10.50 -11.94 -17.95
CA SER A 140 11.82 -11.91 -17.31
C SER A 140 12.17 -10.53 -16.77
N HIS A 141 13.04 -10.48 -15.75
CA HIS A 141 13.55 -9.24 -15.16
C HIS A 141 15.05 -9.35 -14.94
N THR A 142 15.81 -8.33 -15.34
CA THR A 142 17.19 -8.15 -14.90
C THR A 142 17.17 -7.74 -13.42
N VAL A 143 18.06 -8.32 -12.63
CA VAL A 143 18.15 -8.10 -11.17
C VAL A 143 19.60 -7.99 -10.72
N GLU A 144 19.83 -7.31 -9.61
CA GLU A 144 21.12 -7.17 -8.94
C GLU A 144 21.14 -7.92 -7.60
N ALA A 145 22.32 -8.21 -7.08
CA ALA A 145 22.49 -8.80 -5.76
C ALA A 145 21.86 -7.91 -4.68
N GLY A 146 21.00 -8.49 -3.84
CA GLY A 146 20.28 -7.79 -2.78
C GLY A 146 18.89 -7.30 -3.17
N ASP A 147 18.53 -7.28 -4.46
CA ASP A 147 17.17 -6.95 -4.91
C ASP A 147 16.14 -7.89 -4.30
N ILE A 148 14.93 -7.37 -4.06
CA ILE A 148 13.77 -8.18 -3.67
C ILE A 148 12.91 -8.40 -4.90
N TRP A 149 12.95 -9.62 -5.44
CA TRP A 149 12.06 -10.03 -6.53
C TRP A 149 10.83 -10.75 -5.96
N ARG A 150 9.65 -10.47 -6.51
CA ARG A 150 8.40 -11.11 -6.10
C ARG A 150 7.48 -11.43 -7.27
N MET A 151 6.68 -12.48 -7.14
CA MET A 151 5.60 -12.83 -8.07
C MET A 151 4.26 -13.02 -7.36
N CYS A 152 3.23 -12.35 -7.87
CA CYS A 152 1.86 -12.42 -7.39
C CYS A 152 0.98 -13.28 -8.30
N GLN A 153 -0.16 -13.72 -7.79
CA GLN A 153 -1.17 -14.43 -8.59
C GLN A 153 -2.58 -14.00 -8.18
N THR A 154 -3.47 -13.90 -9.16
CA THR A 154 -4.89 -13.67 -8.94
C THR A 154 -5.68 -14.57 -9.87
N LYS A 155 -6.54 -15.39 -9.30
CA LYS A 155 -7.33 -16.38 -10.05
C LYS A 155 -8.58 -15.71 -10.62
N ASP A 156 -9.06 -16.26 -11.73
CA ASP A 156 -10.17 -15.70 -12.50
C ASP A 156 -11.49 -15.70 -11.72
N ALA A 157 -11.83 -16.82 -11.07
CA ALA A 157 -13.07 -16.95 -10.31
C ALA A 157 -13.21 -15.90 -9.17
N PRO A 158 -12.17 -15.63 -8.36
CA PRO A 158 -12.16 -14.48 -7.44
C PRO A 158 -12.47 -13.13 -8.09
N ILE A 159 -12.00 -12.88 -9.32
CA ILE A 159 -12.23 -11.61 -10.01
C ILE A 159 -13.70 -11.50 -10.45
N GLN A 160 -14.27 -12.58 -10.98
CA GLN A 160 -15.70 -12.62 -11.35
C GLN A 160 -16.61 -12.36 -10.12
N ASP A 161 -16.33 -13.03 -9.00
CA ASP A 161 -17.09 -12.84 -7.76
C ASP A 161 -16.95 -11.42 -7.20
N TRP A 162 -15.74 -10.85 -7.27
CA TRP A 162 -15.48 -9.46 -6.90
C TRP A 162 -16.28 -8.45 -7.73
N VAL A 163 -16.31 -8.60 -9.07
CA VAL A 163 -17.12 -7.75 -9.95
C VAL A 163 -18.61 -7.89 -9.65
N LYS A 164 -19.09 -9.12 -9.48
CA LYS A 164 -20.49 -9.40 -9.11
C LYS A 164 -20.88 -8.71 -7.79
N LEU A 165 -20.01 -8.80 -6.78
CA LEU A 165 -20.25 -8.18 -5.48
C LEU A 165 -20.26 -6.65 -5.60
N ALA A 166 -19.35 -6.07 -6.38
CA ALA A 166 -19.32 -4.62 -6.62
C ALA A 166 -20.63 -4.12 -7.26
N VAL A 167 -21.12 -4.79 -8.32
CA VAL A 167 -22.40 -4.45 -8.97
C VAL A 167 -23.57 -4.59 -8.00
N THR A 168 -23.58 -5.66 -7.20
CA THR A 168 -24.63 -5.90 -6.20
C THR A 168 -24.66 -4.78 -5.16
N ARG A 169 -23.50 -4.39 -4.61
CA ARG A 169 -23.42 -3.31 -3.61
C ARG A 169 -23.77 -1.94 -4.19
N ALA A 170 -23.36 -1.66 -5.44
CA ALA A 170 -23.75 -0.44 -6.14
C ALA A 170 -25.28 -0.36 -6.31
N ARG A 171 -25.91 -1.47 -6.71
CA ARG A 171 -27.37 -1.58 -6.86
C ARG A 171 -28.11 -1.42 -5.52
N ASP A 172 -27.65 -2.11 -4.48
CA ASP A 172 -28.28 -2.10 -3.16
C ASP A 172 -28.22 -0.72 -2.49
N SER A 173 -27.10 -0.01 -2.66
CA SER A 173 -26.85 1.27 -2.00
C SER A 173 -27.28 2.47 -2.83
N GLY A 174 -27.37 2.33 -4.16
CA GLY A 174 -27.53 3.44 -5.09
C GLY A 174 -26.30 4.34 -5.20
N ALA A 175 -25.18 4.01 -4.55
CA ALA A 175 -23.95 4.78 -4.60
C ALA A 175 -23.14 4.47 -5.88
N PRO A 176 -22.40 5.45 -6.43
CA PRO A 176 -21.38 5.18 -7.44
C PRO A 176 -20.36 4.15 -6.96
N ALA A 177 -19.91 3.28 -7.88
CA ALA A 177 -18.84 2.32 -7.62
C ALA A 177 -17.62 2.62 -8.48
N LEU A 178 -16.47 2.79 -7.83
CA LEU A 178 -15.20 3.10 -8.48
C LEU A 178 -14.27 1.90 -8.34
N PHE A 179 -13.84 1.33 -9.47
CA PHE A 179 -12.76 0.36 -9.53
C PHE A 179 -11.43 1.10 -9.58
N TRP A 180 -10.62 0.97 -8.53
CA TRP A 180 -9.32 1.65 -8.40
C TRP A 180 -8.24 0.82 -9.09
N LEU A 181 -8.00 1.08 -10.38
CA LEU A 181 -7.09 0.31 -11.22
C LEU A 181 -6.27 1.26 -12.10
N ASP A 182 -4.94 1.21 -11.99
CA ASP A 182 -4.04 2.04 -12.80
C ASP A 182 -3.67 1.33 -14.11
N ALA A 183 -4.15 1.84 -15.24
CA ALA A 183 -3.85 1.27 -16.56
C ALA A 183 -2.34 1.23 -16.90
N ASN A 184 -1.49 2.00 -16.19
CA ASN A 184 -0.04 1.97 -16.35
C ASN A 184 0.65 0.88 -15.53
N ARG A 185 -0.07 0.21 -14.61
CA ARG A 185 0.40 -0.99 -13.92
C ARG A 185 0.00 -2.22 -14.73
N ALA A 186 1.00 -3.01 -15.14
CA ALA A 186 0.76 -4.18 -15.99
C ALA A 186 -0.25 -5.18 -15.40
N HIS A 187 -0.26 -5.34 -14.06
CA HIS A 187 -1.23 -6.16 -13.34
C HIS A 187 -2.66 -5.59 -13.46
N ASP A 188 -2.85 -4.34 -13.04
CA ASP A 188 -4.15 -3.65 -13.09
C ASP A 188 -4.69 -3.57 -14.51
N ALA A 189 -3.85 -3.35 -15.53
CA ALA A 189 -4.25 -3.37 -16.93
C ALA A 189 -4.88 -4.72 -17.37
N GLN A 190 -4.49 -5.85 -16.75
CA GLN A 190 -5.16 -7.13 -16.96
C GLN A 190 -6.46 -7.25 -16.16
N LEU A 191 -6.51 -6.69 -14.95
CA LEU A 191 -7.74 -6.62 -14.16
C LEU A 191 -8.80 -5.76 -14.85
N ILE A 192 -8.43 -4.62 -15.44
CA ILE A 192 -9.33 -3.73 -16.20
C ILE A 192 -10.04 -4.51 -17.30
N LYS A 193 -9.30 -5.26 -18.13
CA LYS A 193 -9.88 -6.08 -19.20
C LYS A 193 -10.90 -7.09 -18.66
N LYS A 194 -10.62 -7.68 -17.50
CA LYS A 194 -11.52 -8.64 -16.84
C LYS A 194 -12.76 -7.95 -16.28
N VAL A 195 -12.60 -6.82 -15.60
CA VAL A 195 -13.71 -6.00 -15.10
C VAL A 195 -14.62 -5.57 -16.25
N GLU A 196 -14.07 -5.00 -17.32
CA GLU A 196 -14.83 -4.58 -18.51
C GLU A 196 -15.56 -5.75 -19.18
N THR A 197 -14.99 -6.95 -19.13
CA THR A 197 -15.64 -8.16 -19.66
C THR A 197 -16.80 -8.58 -18.77
N TYR A 198 -16.56 -8.77 -17.47
CA TYR A 198 -17.55 -9.32 -16.54
C TYR A 198 -18.65 -8.34 -16.15
N LEU A 199 -18.42 -7.02 -16.28
CA LEU A 199 -19.51 -6.04 -16.16
C LEU A 199 -20.62 -6.25 -17.19
N LYS A 200 -20.33 -6.88 -18.34
CA LYS A 200 -21.32 -7.22 -19.37
C LYS A 200 -22.23 -8.39 -18.98
N ASP A 201 -21.83 -9.18 -17.99
CA ASP A 201 -22.60 -10.32 -17.48
C ASP A 201 -23.63 -9.89 -16.41
N HIS A 202 -23.73 -8.59 -16.12
CA HIS A 202 -24.60 -8.03 -15.09
C HIS A 202 -25.47 -6.89 -15.65
N ASP A 203 -26.65 -6.70 -15.05
CA ASP A 203 -27.46 -5.52 -15.33
C ASP A 203 -26.87 -4.29 -14.62
N THR A 204 -26.20 -3.44 -15.40
CA THR A 204 -25.60 -2.18 -14.94
C THR A 204 -26.44 -0.96 -15.28
N ALA A 205 -27.66 -1.14 -15.82
CA ALA A 205 -28.52 -0.03 -16.19
C ALA A 205 -28.86 0.84 -14.97
N GLY A 206 -28.63 2.15 -15.07
CA GLY A 206 -28.86 3.10 -13.98
C GLY A 206 -27.83 3.07 -12.84
N LEU A 207 -26.71 2.35 -12.99
CA LEU A 207 -25.58 2.42 -12.05
C LEU A 207 -24.49 3.38 -12.58
N ASP A 208 -23.85 4.14 -11.69
CA ASP A 208 -22.61 4.85 -11.98
C ASP A 208 -21.43 3.92 -11.59
N ILE A 209 -20.84 3.26 -12.58
CA ILE A 209 -19.67 2.40 -12.39
C ILE A 209 -18.54 2.93 -13.25
N ARG A 210 -17.39 3.22 -12.64
CA ARG A 210 -16.22 3.77 -13.32
C ARG A 210 -14.96 3.01 -12.93
N ILE A 211 -13.97 3.07 -13.82
CA ILE A 211 -12.61 2.58 -13.58
C ILE A 211 -11.69 3.81 -13.59
N LEU A 212 -10.98 4.04 -12.50
CA LEU A 212 -10.11 5.20 -12.30
C LEU A 212 -8.78 4.75 -11.69
N ALA A 213 -7.70 5.47 -12.00
CA ALA A 213 -6.43 5.24 -11.31
C ALA A 213 -6.59 5.59 -9.82
N PRO A 214 -5.85 4.96 -8.88
CA PRO A 214 -6.04 5.16 -7.44
C PRO A 214 -5.94 6.60 -6.94
N VAL A 215 -5.27 7.50 -7.65
CA VAL A 215 -5.18 8.93 -7.29
C VAL A 215 -6.37 9.74 -7.80
N ASP A 216 -6.98 9.32 -8.92
CA ASP A 216 -8.12 9.99 -9.54
C ASP A 216 -9.46 9.53 -8.94
N ALA A 217 -9.46 8.38 -8.26
CA ALA A 217 -10.63 7.71 -7.69
C ALA A 217 -10.98 8.28 -6.30
#